data_AF-L7UNY6-F1
#
_entry.id   AF-L7UNY6-F1
#
_cell.length_a   1.000
_cell.length_b   1.000
_cell.length_c   1.000
_cell.angle_alpha   90.00
_cell.angle_beta   90.00
_cell.angle_gamma   90.00
#
_symmetry.space_group_name_H-M   'P 1'
#
loop_
_entity.id
_entity.type
_entity.pdbx_description
1 polymer ?
#
loop_
_entity_poly.entity_id
_entity_poly.type
_entity_poly.pdbx_seq_one_letter_code
_entity_poly.pdbx_strand_id
1 'polypeptide(L)'
;MAITSASSSTTSRLARSTEAKLDKLEGKLERVLVKEHQVLKDLRKVLQQHAKAEGRAGQQQDGFDAGKKGAGEASRAIAGEWTPLDVGALRETNKLDKSKGPVTADELTKAIERGTADLDGNAAGGEYRAFSEWATKNQDRLTPEAKKVMDLYSQAAAKGDGKGITLGDWKQMVKDMKAVKDPATVDKGAAKALEGLDKLPKPISGEQMAKAIQSGVRDADNNTGKELKQFQDWAKKNDSKLSPEAKKVMSLFEQHAKKAMATGDKDLSASELSKMQGDFKKVGDISANKALSKLDKEQGPISGEDLLGAIKEGVGDKDNNTTGTELKAFQDWAKKNKDRMTPEAEKVLQTYEKAAKAAGSKGLDQKGFDAMVKDASQHKTFRDDSVRTALETLDGKSGKVSAKDLTTAIKKGTSDLDGQAAGVEFADIQKWARQNYDRLTPEAKKVLDVYEKYATEAMSKGSTGIPTSELEKMVKEMEKLDVVKPRPVIVA
;
A
#
# COMPACT_ATOMS: atom_id res chain seq x y z
N MET A 1 -2.45 -81.09 -7.89
CA MET A 1 -2.21 -81.54 -6.51
C MET A 1 -1.61 -80.40 -5.72
N ALA A 2 -2.01 -80.28 -4.45
CA ALA A 2 -1.99 -79.08 -3.64
C ALA A 2 -0.61 -78.70 -3.07
N ILE A 3 -0.02 -77.57 -3.52
CA ILE A 3 1.11 -76.91 -2.83
C ILE A 3 1.05 -75.39 -3.07
N THR A 4 -0.01 -74.69 -2.63
CA THR A 4 -0.01 -73.20 -2.59
C THR A 4 -0.73 -72.58 -1.39
N SER A 5 -1.34 -73.36 -0.47
CA SER A 5 -2.12 -72.79 0.64
C SER A 5 -1.39 -72.67 2.00
N ALA A 6 -0.13 -73.10 2.11
CA ALA A 6 0.56 -73.13 3.40
C ALA A 6 1.23 -71.80 3.80
N SER A 7 1.65 -70.98 2.83
CA SER A 7 2.47 -69.78 3.10
C SER A 7 1.68 -68.59 3.68
N SER A 8 0.39 -68.42 3.37
CA SER A 8 -0.41 -67.30 3.89
C SER A 8 -0.79 -67.46 5.38
N SER A 9 -0.79 -68.70 5.89
CA SER A 9 -1.20 -68.99 7.26
C SER A 9 -0.14 -68.59 8.30
N THR A 10 1.14 -68.63 7.94
CA THR A 10 2.26 -68.36 8.86
C THR A 10 2.42 -66.86 9.10
N THR A 11 2.26 -66.05 8.06
CA THR A 11 2.36 -64.59 8.13
C THR A 11 1.20 -63.99 8.94
N SER A 12 -0.01 -64.54 8.80
CA SER A 12 -1.17 -64.10 9.59
C SER A 12 -1.03 -64.43 11.08
N ARG A 13 -0.35 -65.53 11.45
CA ARG A 13 -0.09 -65.89 12.86
C ARG A 13 0.97 -64.99 13.49
N LEU A 14 2.02 -64.63 12.75
CA LEU A 14 3.05 -63.70 13.22
C LEU A 14 2.48 -62.31 13.49
N ALA A 15 1.65 -61.78 12.59
CA ALA A 15 1.00 -60.48 12.76
C ALA A 15 0.09 -60.42 14.00
N ARG A 16 -0.76 -61.44 14.20
CA ARG A 16 -1.61 -61.53 15.40
C ARG A 16 -0.79 -61.69 16.69
N SER A 17 0.34 -62.40 16.63
CA SER A 17 1.23 -62.53 17.78
C SER A 17 1.94 -61.22 18.14
N THR A 18 2.22 -60.35 17.17
CA THR A 18 2.83 -59.04 17.44
C THR A 18 1.82 -58.04 17.99
N GLU A 19 0.59 -58.03 17.49
CA GLU A 19 -0.50 -57.19 18.02
C GLU A 19 -0.81 -57.55 19.48
N ALA A 20 -0.95 -58.84 19.80
CA ALA A 20 -1.19 -59.27 21.18
C ALA A 20 -0.05 -58.93 22.16
N LYS A 21 1.19 -58.75 21.66
CA LYS A 21 2.33 -58.30 22.48
C LYS A 21 2.29 -56.79 22.71
N LEU A 22 1.86 -56.01 21.72
CA LEU A 22 1.68 -54.56 21.83
C LEU A 22 0.58 -54.22 22.84
N ASP A 23 -0.60 -54.81 22.73
CA ASP A 23 -1.70 -54.60 23.68
C ASP A 23 -1.28 -54.92 25.13
N LYS A 24 -0.47 -55.97 25.31
CA LYS A 24 0.05 -56.35 26.63
C LYS A 24 1.07 -55.36 27.18
N LEU A 25 1.85 -54.70 26.31
CA LEU A 25 2.80 -53.65 26.70
C LEU A 25 2.07 -52.34 27.02
N GLU A 26 1.07 -51.96 26.23
CA GLU A 26 0.22 -50.80 26.49
C GLU A 26 -0.50 -50.92 27.84
N GLY A 27 -1.16 -52.06 28.10
CA GLY A 27 -1.79 -52.30 29.39
C GLY A 27 -0.80 -52.39 30.57
N LYS A 28 0.49 -52.68 30.34
CA LYS A 28 1.52 -52.57 31.39
C LYS A 28 1.91 -51.11 31.63
N LEU A 29 2.04 -50.31 30.58
CA LEU A 29 2.37 -48.90 30.66
C LEU A 29 1.27 -48.11 31.39
N GLU A 30 0.00 -48.36 31.07
CA GLU A 30 -1.14 -47.74 31.78
C GLU A 30 -1.12 -48.04 33.28
N ARG A 31 -0.83 -49.29 33.67
CA ARG A 31 -0.73 -49.68 35.08
C ARG A 31 0.44 -49.01 35.81
N VAL A 32 1.54 -48.72 35.11
CA VAL A 32 2.67 -47.96 35.67
C VAL A 32 2.28 -46.50 35.86
N LEU A 33 1.64 -45.89 34.86
CA LEU A 33 1.17 -44.50 34.93
C LEU A 33 0.14 -44.29 36.05
N VAL A 34 -0.80 -45.23 36.24
CA VAL A 34 -1.77 -45.16 37.36
C VAL A 34 -1.05 -45.24 38.72
N LYS A 35 -0.01 -46.08 38.84
CA LYS A 35 0.78 -46.18 40.08
C LYS A 35 1.58 -44.90 40.34
N GLU A 36 2.23 -44.32 39.33
CA GLU A 36 2.93 -43.03 39.47
C GLU A 36 1.96 -41.91 39.87
N HIS A 37 0.79 -41.85 39.25
CA HIS A 37 -0.22 -40.84 39.58
C HIS A 37 -0.71 -40.97 41.04
N GLN A 38 -0.86 -42.19 41.54
CA GLN A 38 -1.22 -42.44 42.92
C GLN A 38 -0.10 -42.03 43.89
N VAL A 39 1.17 -42.34 43.58
CA VAL A 39 2.34 -41.91 44.36
C VAL A 39 2.43 -40.39 44.46
N LEU A 40 2.20 -39.67 43.35
CA LEU A 40 2.18 -38.21 43.34
C LEU A 40 1.05 -37.63 44.20
N LYS A 41 -0.13 -38.28 44.20
CA LYS A 41 -1.27 -37.87 45.04
C LYS A 41 -0.98 -38.06 46.53
N ASP A 42 -0.31 -39.14 46.89
CA ASP A 42 0.07 -39.43 48.27
C ASP A 42 1.20 -38.51 48.74
N LEU A 43 2.20 -38.22 47.88
CA LEU A 43 3.25 -37.24 48.17
C LEU A 43 2.67 -35.84 48.43
N ARG A 44 1.66 -35.43 47.65
CA ARG A 44 0.97 -34.14 47.85
C ARG A 44 0.25 -34.06 49.20
N LYS A 45 -0.32 -35.16 49.69
CA LYS A 45 -0.95 -35.21 51.02
C LYS A 45 0.08 -35.10 52.14
N VAL A 46 1.23 -35.77 52.00
CA VAL A 46 2.33 -35.68 52.98
C VAL A 46 2.86 -34.25 53.07
N LEU A 47 3.07 -33.58 51.93
CA LEU A 47 3.52 -32.18 51.90
C LEU A 47 2.51 -31.22 52.54
N GLN A 48 1.20 -31.44 52.34
CA GLN A 48 0.16 -30.63 53.00
C GLN A 48 0.09 -30.86 54.51
N GLN A 49 0.45 -32.05 54.99
CA GLN A 49 0.54 -32.34 56.43
C GLN A 49 1.78 -31.68 57.05
N HIS A 50 2.91 -31.67 56.35
CA HIS A 50 4.15 -31.03 56.81
C HIS A 50 4.00 -29.50 56.91
N ALA A 51 3.41 -28.86 55.89
CA ALA A 51 3.15 -27.43 55.89
C ALA A 51 2.22 -26.98 57.03
N LYS A 52 1.30 -27.84 57.46
CA LYS A 52 0.42 -27.58 58.63
C LYS A 52 1.14 -27.77 59.97
N ALA A 53 2.19 -28.58 60.02
CA ALA A 53 2.99 -28.79 61.22
C ALA A 53 3.98 -27.63 61.45
N GLU A 54 4.59 -27.09 60.38
CA GLU A 54 5.56 -25.99 60.45
C GLU A 54 4.92 -24.63 60.77
N GLY A 55 3.66 -24.41 60.38
CA GLY A 55 2.91 -23.19 60.70
C GLY A 55 2.55 -23.00 62.19
N ARG A 56 2.90 -23.95 63.08
CA ARG A 56 2.64 -23.88 64.53
C ARG A 56 3.86 -23.56 65.39
N ALA A 57 5.08 -23.47 64.83
CA ALA A 57 6.31 -23.36 65.62
C ALA A 57 6.95 -21.95 65.69
N GLY A 58 6.39 -20.95 65.01
CA GLY A 58 7.03 -19.62 64.89
C GLY A 58 6.37 -18.52 65.71
N GLN A 59 6.45 -18.56 67.05
CA GLN A 59 6.16 -17.39 67.88
C GLN A 59 6.92 -17.43 69.21
N GLN A 60 8.20 -17.01 69.23
CA GLN A 60 8.83 -16.31 70.37
C GLN A 60 10.30 -15.92 70.12
N GLN A 61 10.57 -14.62 70.40
CA GLN A 61 11.78 -13.99 70.97
C GLN A 61 13.03 -13.69 70.11
N ASP A 62 13.16 -12.40 69.78
CA ASP A 62 14.12 -11.41 70.29
C ASP A 62 15.64 -11.71 70.35
N GLY A 63 16.43 -10.81 69.72
CA GLY A 63 17.57 -10.15 70.40
C GLY A 63 18.99 -10.29 69.81
N PHE A 64 19.57 -9.13 69.46
CA PHE A 64 20.99 -8.72 69.57
C PHE A 64 22.10 -9.18 68.57
N ASP A 65 22.55 -8.18 67.78
CA ASP A 65 23.91 -7.58 67.71
C ASP A 65 25.14 -8.28 67.07
N ALA A 66 26.09 -7.42 66.68
CA ALA A 66 27.07 -7.46 65.60
C ALA A 66 28.26 -8.44 65.67
N GLY A 67 28.85 -8.72 64.49
CA GLY A 67 30.32 -8.80 64.37
C GLY A 67 30.92 -9.97 63.56
N LYS A 68 31.46 -9.63 62.39
CA LYS A 68 32.77 -10.03 61.82
C LYS A 68 33.10 -11.54 61.56
N LYS A 69 33.37 -11.79 60.26
CA LYS A 69 34.34 -12.73 59.65
C LYS A 69 34.27 -14.22 60.03
N GLY A 70 33.88 -15.03 59.04
CA GLY A 70 34.29 -16.42 58.93
C GLY A 70 33.98 -16.93 57.53
N ALA A 71 35.02 -17.15 56.73
CA ALA A 71 34.92 -17.99 55.55
C ALA A 71 34.48 -19.38 56.01
N GLY A 72 33.30 -19.81 55.57
CA GLY A 72 32.73 -21.11 55.86
C GLY A 72 32.03 -21.60 54.60
N GLU A 73 32.51 -22.74 54.13
CA GLU A 73 32.11 -23.50 52.96
C GLU A 73 30.63 -23.35 52.56
N ALA A 74 30.41 -22.93 51.31
CA ALA A 74 29.11 -23.08 50.67
C ALA A 74 28.76 -24.58 50.65
N SER A 75 27.75 -24.95 51.43
CA SER A 75 27.11 -26.25 51.40
C SER A 75 26.83 -26.63 49.95
N ARG A 76 27.46 -27.72 49.48
CA ARG A 76 27.17 -28.31 48.17
C ARG A 76 25.68 -28.63 48.10
N ALA A 77 24.97 -28.02 47.14
CA ALA A 77 23.67 -28.50 46.73
C ALA A 77 23.84 -29.91 46.14
N ILE A 78 23.12 -30.87 46.72
CA ILE A 78 23.01 -32.23 46.21
C ILE A 78 21.93 -32.22 45.12
N ALA A 79 22.19 -32.87 43.99
CA ALA A 79 21.21 -33.07 42.93
C ALA A 79 19.98 -33.82 43.49
N GLY A 80 18.87 -33.10 43.67
CA GLY A 80 17.60 -33.66 44.17
C GLY A 80 16.82 -32.80 45.17
N GLU A 81 17.35 -31.66 45.65
CA GLU A 81 16.61 -30.79 46.57
C GLU A 81 15.51 -29.97 45.87
N TRP A 82 14.32 -29.97 46.49
CA TRP A 82 13.12 -29.29 46.03
C TRP A 82 13.27 -27.78 46.23
N THR A 83 13.53 -27.02 45.17
CA THR A 83 13.46 -25.56 45.20
C THR A 83 12.00 -25.09 45.06
N PRO A 84 11.55 -24.12 45.88
CA PRO A 84 10.23 -23.50 45.70
C PRO A 84 10.07 -22.93 44.29
N LEU A 85 8.86 -23.03 43.73
CA LEU A 85 8.56 -22.38 42.44
C LEU A 85 8.64 -20.86 42.60
N ASP A 86 9.28 -20.21 41.63
CA ASP A 86 9.44 -18.77 41.64
C ASP A 86 8.11 -18.04 41.38
N VAL A 87 7.87 -16.95 42.11
CA VAL A 87 6.61 -16.18 42.06
C VAL A 87 6.50 -15.37 40.76
N GLY A 88 7.62 -14.88 40.22
CA GLY A 88 7.69 -14.19 38.93
C GLY A 88 7.34 -15.13 37.78
N ALA A 89 7.94 -16.31 37.74
CA ALA A 89 7.63 -17.35 36.74
C ALA A 89 6.18 -17.85 36.86
N LEU A 90 5.66 -18.04 38.07
CA LEU A 90 4.25 -18.39 38.30
C LEU A 90 3.29 -17.28 37.83
N ARG A 91 3.66 -16.01 37.98
CA ARG A 91 2.83 -14.89 37.50
C ARG A 91 2.71 -14.90 35.97
N GLU A 92 3.80 -15.16 35.25
CA GLU A 92 3.76 -15.17 33.78
C GLU A 92 3.07 -16.43 33.23
N THR A 93 3.28 -17.61 33.82
CA THR A 93 2.54 -18.84 33.44
C THR A 93 1.03 -18.70 33.68
N ASN A 94 0.60 -18.04 34.76
CA ASN A 94 -0.80 -17.70 34.97
C ASN A 94 -1.39 -16.75 33.90
N LYS A 95 -0.58 -15.89 33.27
CA LYS A 95 -1.04 -15.08 32.12
C LYS A 95 -1.23 -15.94 30.88
N LEU A 96 -0.36 -16.94 30.66
CA LEU A 96 -0.50 -17.91 29.57
C LEU A 96 -1.73 -18.80 29.77
N ASP A 97 -2.10 -19.16 31.00
CA ASP A 97 -3.35 -19.88 31.28
C ASP A 97 -4.61 -19.08 30.93
N LYS A 98 -4.54 -17.75 30.99
CA LYS A 98 -5.63 -16.86 30.62
C LYS A 98 -5.72 -16.59 29.11
N SER A 99 -4.69 -16.93 28.33
CA SER A 99 -4.75 -16.80 26.88
C SER A 99 -5.66 -17.88 26.28
N LYS A 100 -6.41 -17.53 25.23
CA LYS A 100 -7.28 -18.49 24.52
C LYS A 100 -6.55 -19.02 23.30
N GLY A 101 -6.54 -20.34 23.13
CA GLY A 101 -5.97 -21.01 21.96
C GLY A 101 -4.52 -21.46 22.15
N PRO A 102 -3.85 -21.82 21.03
CA PRO A 102 -2.45 -22.20 21.04
C PRO A 102 -1.54 -21.08 21.54
N VAL A 103 -0.49 -21.43 22.27
CA VAL A 103 0.56 -20.52 22.75
C VAL A 103 1.72 -20.58 21.78
N THR A 104 2.05 -19.41 21.24
CA THR A 104 3.10 -19.23 20.23
C THR A 104 4.50 -19.13 20.82
N ALA A 105 5.53 -19.29 19.98
CA ALA A 105 6.92 -19.15 20.39
C ALA A 105 7.23 -17.75 20.94
N ASP A 106 6.68 -16.69 20.35
CA ASP A 106 6.88 -15.30 20.82
C ASP A 106 6.20 -15.04 22.17
N GLU A 107 4.96 -15.51 22.36
CA GLU A 107 4.25 -15.40 23.63
C GLU A 107 4.99 -16.13 24.75
N LEU A 108 5.46 -17.35 24.47
CA LEU A 108 6.22 -18.14 25.44
C LEU A 108 7.59 -17.53 25.73
N THR A 109 8.30 -17.05 24.70
CA THR A 109 9.59 -16.36 24.85
C THR A 109 9.47 -15.11 25.70
N LYS A 110 8.43 -14.29 25.49
CA LYS A 110 8.17 -13.09 26.30
C LYS A 110 7.81 -13.43 27.75
N ALA A 111 7.06 -14.51 27.96
CA ALA A 111 6.73 -14.98 29.30
C ALA A 111 7.99 -15.42 30.04
N ILE A 112 8.83 -16.25 29.40
CA ILE A 112 10.12 -16.69 29.95
C ILE A 112 11.03 -15.49 30.22
N GLU A 113 11.21 -14.59 29.26
CA GLU A 113 12.06 -13.40 29.42
C GLU A 113 11.62 -12.55 30.62
N ARG A 114 10.32 -12.31 30.81
CA ARG A 114 9.81 -11.53 31.95
C ARG A 114 9.87 -12.27 33.28
N GLY A 115 9.62 -13.59 33.25
CA GLY A 115 9.59 -14.44 34.43
C GLY A 115 10.97 -14.89 34.91
N THR A 116 12.04 -14.43 34.26
CA THR A 116 13.45 -14.77 34.57
C THR A 116 14.37 -13.54 34.56
N ALA A 117 13.81 -12.33 34.45
CA ALA A 117 14.54 -11.08 34.21
C ALA A 117 15.16 -10.46 35.47
N ASP A 118 14.70 -10.86 36.66
CA ASP A 118 15.25 -10.44 37.95
C ASP A 118 16.60 -11.10 38.27
N LEU A 119 16.97 -12.15 37.53
CA LEU A 119 18.33 -12.71 37.48
C LEU A 119 18.90 -13.06 38.86
N ASP A 120 18.04 -13.49 39.77
CA ASP A 120 18.36 -13.85 41.14
C ASP A 120 19.12 -15.20 41.27
N GLY A 121 19.44 -15.82 40.12
CA GLY A 121 20.10 -17.11 40.01
C GLY A 121 19.15 -18.29 39.87
N ASN A 122 17.83 -18.09 39.96
CA ASN A 122 16.83 -19.16 39.91
C ASN A 122 16.36 -19.55 38.50
N ALA A 123 16.91 -18.91 37.46
CA ALA A 123 16.60 -19.21 36.06
C ALA A 123 16.87 -20.66 35.62
N ALA A 124 17.81 -21.35 36.27
CA ALA A 124 18.07 -22.78 36.05
C ALA A 124 17.33 -23.69 37.06
N GLY A 125 16.64 -23.11 38.05
CA GLY A 125 16.01 -23.80 39.18
C GLY A 125 14.49 -23.61 39.20
N GLY A 126 13.99 -22.83 40.16
CA GLY A 126 12.55 -22.65 40.40
C GLY A 126 11.77 -22.07 39.21
N GLU A 127 12.40 -21.16 38.44
CA GLU A 127 11.77 -20.52 37.28
C GLU A 127 11.63 -21.49 36.10
N TYR A 128 12.72 -22.18 35.76
CA TYR A 128 12.70 -23.21 34.71
C TYR A 128 11.70 -24.31 35.06
N ARG A 129 11.68 -24.74 36.33
CA ARG A 129 10.72 -25.74 36.80
C ARG A 129 9.27 -25.27 36.60
N ALA A 130 8.96 -24.02 36.92
CA ALA A 130 7.62 -23.46 36.73
C ALA A 130 7.20 -23.48 35.25
N PHE A 131 8.06 -23.02 34.34
CA PHE A 131 7.78 -23.03 32.90
C PHE A 131 7.72 -24.45 32.32
N SER A 132 8.60 -25.36 32.77
CA SER A 132 8.64 -26.76 32.33
C SER A 132 7.41 -27.54 32.78
N GLU A 133 6.98 -27.37 34.03
CA GLU A 133 5.75 -27.99 34.54
C GLU A 133 4.51 -27.42 33.82
N TRP A 134 4.48 -26.11 33.57
CA TRP A 134 3.39 -25.48 32.82
C TRP A 134 3.32 -25.99 31.37
N ALA A 135 4.46 -26.02 30.67
CA ALA A 135 4.58 -26.51 29.30
C ALA A 135 4.16 -27.99 29.18
N THR A 136 4.54 -28.81 30.16
CA THR A 136 4.16 -30.24 30.22
C THR A 136 2.64 -30.41 30.41
N LYS A 137 2.00 -29.58 31.23
CA LYS A 137 0.54 -29.63 31.44
C LYS A 137 -0.24 -29.06 30.24
N ASN A 138 0.38 -28.22 29.43
CA ASN A 138 -0.25 -27.52 28.31
C ASN A 138 0.31 -27.96 26.95
N GLN A 139 0.81 -29.21 26.81
CA GLN A 139 1.47 -29.68 25.58
C GLN A 139 0.62 -29.54 24.32
N ASP A 140 -0.70 -29.72 24.44
CA ASP A 140 -1.66 -29.59 23.33
C ASP A 140 -1.88 -28.13 22.91
N ARG A 141 -1.52 -27.18 23.77
CA ARG A 141 -1.60 -25.75 23.48
C ARG A 141 -0.30 -25.22 22.89
N LEU A 142 0.83 -25.90 23.03
CA LEU A 142 2.10 -25.41 22.51
C LEU A 142 2.21 -25.64 21.00
N THR A 143 2.51 -24.58 20.24
CA THR A 143 2.95 -24.74 18.85
C THR A 143 4.26 -25.53 18.79
N PRO A 144 4.59 -26.21 17.66
CA PRO A 144 5.87 -26.88 17.49
C PRO A 144 7.07 -25.99 17.79
N GLU A 145 6.96 -24.70 17.49
CA GLU A 145 7.98 -23.69 17.71
C GLU A 145 8.04 -23.25 19.17
N ALA A 146 6.90 -23.13 19.86
CA ALA A 146 6.88 -22.93 21.30
C ALA A 146 7.54 -24.11 22.06
N LYS A 147 7.38 -25.35 21.57
CA LYS A 147 8.11 -26.51 22.10
C LYS A 147 9.62 -26.35 21.93
N LYS A 148 10.07 -25.86 20.77
CA LYS A 148 11.49 -25.54 20.53
C LYS A 148 12.02 -24.43 21.44
N VAL A 149 11.21 -23.42 21.77
CA VAL A 149 11.57 -22.40 22.78
C VAL A 149 11.80 -23.05 24.14
N MET A 150 10.95 -24.00 24.56
CA MET A 150 11.17 -24.75 25.80
C MET A 150 12.41 -25.63 25.75
N ASP A 151 12.72 -26.25 24.61
CA ASP A 151 13.94 -27.04 24.43
C ASP A 151 15.20 -26.18 24.61
N LEU A 152 15.20 -24.96 24.05
CA LEU A 152 16.28 -24.00 24.23
C LEU A 152 16.42 -23.55 25.68
N TYR A 153 15.29 -23.36 26.38
CA TYR A 153 15.33 -23.06 27.82
C TYR A 153 15.94 -24.23 28.60
N SER A 154 15.50 -25.45 28.31
CA SER A 154 16.01 -26.67 28.93
C SER A 154 17.51 -26.82 28.76
N GLN A 155 18.02 -26.58 27.55
CA GLN A 155 19.46 -26.62 27.26
C GLN A 155 20.24 -25.56 28.04
N ALA A 156 19.70 -24.35 28.18
CA ALA A 156 20.36 -23.28 28.94
C ALA A 156 20.36 -23.57 30.44
N ALA A 157 19.25 -24.08 30.99
CA ALA A 157 19.13 -24.49 32.38
C ALA A 157 20.08 -25.65 32.71
N ALA A 158 20.20 -26.65 31.82
CA ALA A 158 21.11 -27.78 31.99
C ALA A 158 22.59 -27.37 32.00
N LYS A 159 22.97 -26.37 31.21
CA LYS A 159 24.33 -25.80 31.20
C LYS A 159 24.69 -25.06 32.50
N GLY A 160 23.69 -24.61 33.26
CA GLY A 160 23.87 -23.90 34.53
C GLY A 160 24.40 -24.79 35.67
N ASP A 161 24.39 -26.12 35.54
CA ASP A 161 24.92 -27.10 36.51
C ASP A 161 24.48 -26.82 37.98
N GLY A 162 23.22 -26.41 38.15
CA GLY A 162 22.65 -26.05 39.47
C GLY A 162 23.11 -24.71 40.05
N LYS A 163 23.98 -23.96 39.36
CA LYS A 163 24.50 -22.64 39.78
C LYS A 163 23.74 -21.44 39.19
N GLY A 164 22.62 -21.69 38.52
CA GLY A 164 21.86 -20.67 37.80
C GLY A 164 22.35 -20.43 36.37
N ILE A 165 21.57 -19.71 35.58
CA ILE A 165 21.98 -19.25 34.25
C ILE A 165 22.70 -17.92 34.41
N THR A 166 23.94 -17.80 33.90
CA THR A 166 24.67 -16.52 33.95
C THR A 166 23.96 -15.45 33.12
N LEU A 167 24.17 -14.17 33.41
CA LEU A 167 23.59 -13.08 32.61
C LEU A 167 23.96 -13.18 31.11
N GLY A 168 25.19 -13.60 30.80
CA GLY A 168 25.64 -13.80 29.42
C GLY A 168 24.88 -14.93 28.73
N ASP A 169 24.77 -16.06 29.41
CA ASP A 169 24.05 -17.23 28.89
C ASP A 169 22.54 -16.98 28.80
N TRP A 170 21.96 -16.23 29.74
CA TRP A 170 20.56 -15.82 29.71
C TRP A 170 20.27 -14.91 28.51
N LYS A 171 21.12 -13.91 28.25
CA LYS A 171 20.99 -13.05 27.07
C LYS A 171 21.08 -13.87 25.77
N GLN A 172 22.01 -14.83 25.73
CA GLN A 172 22.17 -15.71 24.57
C GLN A 172 20.96 -16.63 24.40
N MET A 173 20.46 -17.23 25.48
CA MET A 173 19.24 -18.04 25.49
C MET A 173 18.04 -17.25 24.96
N VAL A 174 17.77 -16.05 25.50
CA VAL A 174 16.65 -15.21 25.04
C VAL A 174 16.82 -14.81 23.57
N LYS A 175 18.06 -14.53 23.13
CA LYS A 175 18.36 -14.24 21.72
C LYS A 175 18.04 -15.45 20.83
N ASP A 176 18.42 -16.65 21.25
CA ASP A 176 18.17 -17.89 20.49
C ASP A 176 16.67 -18.24 20.47
N MET A 177 15.95 -18.02 21.58
CA MET A 177 14.49 -18.14 21.64
C MET A 177 13.80 -17.15 20.71
N LYS A 178 14.22 -15.88 20.68
CA LYS A 178 13.73 -14.86 19.74
C LYS A 178 14.05 -15.20 18.28
N ALA A 179 15.05 -16.02 18.03
CA ALA A 179 15.38 -16.53 16.70
C ALA A 179 14.50 -17.73 16.29
N VAL A 180 13.74 -18.33 17.22
CA VAL A 180 12.70 -19.32 16.89
C VAL A 180 11.53 -18.61 16.25
N LYS A 181 11.37 -18.79 14.93
CA LYS A 181 10.29 -18.18 14.16
C LYS A 181 9.02 -19.03 14.25
N ASP A 182 7.96 -18.50 14.86
CA ASP A 182 6.62 -19.12 14.83
C ASP A 182 5.89 -18.76 13.52
N PRO A 183 5.39 -19.72 12.73
CA PRO A 183 4.57 -19.45 11.55
C PRO A 183 3.37 -18.53 11.85
N ALA A 184 2.78 -18.61 13.04
CA ALA A 184 1.60 -17.84 13.44
C ALA A 184 1.89 -16.39 13.88
N THR A 185 3.14 -16.04 14.24
CA THR A 185 3.55 -14.66 14.55
C THR A 185 4.36 -13.99 13.46
N VAL A 186 4.69 -14.74 12.40
CA VAL A 186 5.26 -14.22 11.16
C VAL A 186 4.17 -13.68 10.21
N ASP A 187 2.92 -14.11 10.37
CA ASP A 187 1.83 -13.99 9.38
C ASP A 187 0.96 -12.72 9.56
N LYS A 188 1.56 -11.51 9.47
CA LYS A 188 0.81 -10.23 9.51
C LYS A 188 1.37 -9.12 8.63
N GLY A 189 2.38 -9.32 7.78
CA GLY A 189 2.96 -8.24 6.98
C GLY A 189 1.91 -7.53 6.13
N ALA A 190 1.23 -8.29 5.27
CA ALA A 190 0.15 -7.76 4.44
C ALA A 190 -1.05 -7.25 5.27
N ALA A 191 -1.51 -7.98 6.29
CA ALA A 191 -2.60 -7.51 7.16
C ALA A 191 -2.29 -6.16 7.85
N LYS A 192 -1.08 -5.99 8.40
CA LYS A 192 -0.64 -4.75 9.03
C LYS A 192 -0.44 -3.62 8.02
N ALA A 193 0.04 -3.93 6.82
CA ALA A 193 0.15 -2.96 5.73
C ALA A 193 -1.22 -2.44 5.31
N LEU A 194 -2.22 -3.33 5.21
CA LEU A 194 -3.61 -2.98 4.89
C LEU A 194 -4.28 -2.15 6.00
N GLU A 195 -4.07 -2.49 7.27
CA GLU A 195 -4.52 -1.64 8.40
C GLU A 195 -3.89 -0.24 8.37
N GLY A 196 -2.65 -0.15 7.88
CA GLY A 196 -1.97 1.12 7.64
C GLY A 196 -2.69 1.96 6.58
N LEU A 197 -3.07 1.34 5.46
CA LEU A 197 -3.81 2.01 4.38
C LEU A 197 -5.17 2.54 4.84
N ASP A 198 -5.91 1.80 5.67
CA ASP A 198 -7.23 2.21 6.14
C ASP A 198 -7.22 3.51 6.97
N LYS A 199 -6.06 3.88 7.51
CA LYS A 199 -5.86 5.10 8.32
C LYS A 199 -5.41 6.31 7.51
N LEU A 200 -5.08 6.13 6.23
CA LEU A 200 -4.56 7.21 5.40
C LEU A 200 -5.70 8.09 4.84
N PRO A 201 -5.39 9.37 4.51
CA PRO A 201 -6.28 10.21 3.72
C PRO A 201 -6.68 9.52 2.41
N LYS A 202 -7.91 9.77 1.96
CA LYS A 202 -8.47 9.17 0.75
C LYS A 202 -8.58 10.23 -0.36
N PRO A 203 -8.37 9.86 -1.64
CA PRO A 203 -8.08 8.52 -2.13
C PRO A 203 -6.67 8.04 -1.79
N ILE A 204 -6.51 6.72 -1.66
CA ILE A 204 -5.20 6.07 -1.46
C ILE A 204 -4.41 6.19 -2.76
N SER A 205 -3.24 6.82 -2.68
CA SER A 205 -2.38 7.06 -3.85
C SER A 205 -1.61 5.82 -4.27
N GLY A 206 -1.09 5.83 -5.51
CA GLY A 206 -0.22 4.78 -6.03
C GLY A 206 1.03 4.56 -5.15
N GLU A 207 1.64 5.64 -4.65
CA GLU A 207 2.81 5.53 -3.78
C GLU A 207 2.47 4.89 -2.42
N GLN A 208 1.32 5.25 -1.84
CA GLN A 208 0.86 4.65 -0.58
C GLN A 208 0.59 3.15 -0.76
N MET A 209 -0.10 2.78 -1.84
CA MET A 209 -0.35 1.37 -2.18
C MET A 209 0.97 0.61 -2.43
N ALA A 210 1.92 1.21 -3.15
CA ALA A 210 3.22 0.61 -3.43
C ALA A 210 4.03 0.38 -2.15
N LYS A 211 4.06 1.34 -1.23
CA LYS A 211 4.70 1.21 0.09
C LYS A 211 4.04 0.11 0.92
N ALA A 212 2.72 0.02 0.91
CA ALA A 212 1.99 -1.01 1.63
C ALA A 212 2.34 -2.41 1.08
N ILE A 213 2.31 -2.60 -0.24
CA ILE A 213 2.68 -3.87 -0.87
C ILE A 213 4.15 -4.21 -0.59
N GLN A 214 5.08 -3.25 -0.72
CA GLN A 214 6.48 -3.47 -0.39
C GLN A 214 6.71 -3.88 1.07
N SER A 215 5.93 -3.31 2.00
CA SER A 215 6.03 -3.64 3.42
C SER A 215 5.34 -4.98 3.73
N GLY A 216 4.28 -5.29 2.99
CA GLY A 216 3.50 -6.52 3.14
C GLY A 216 4.26 -7.74 2.66
N VAL A 217 4.88 -7.64 1.48
CA VAL A 217 5.52 -8.75 0.74
C VAL A 217 6.98 -9.00 1.14
N ARG A 218 7.52 -8.22 2.08
CA ARG A 218 8.90 -8.38 2.58
C ARG A 218 8.94 -9.17 3.90
N ASP A 219 7.84 -9.78 4.30
CA ASP A 219 7.80 -10.54 5.54
C ASP A 219 8.42 -11.95 5.35
N ALA A 220 8.60 -12.67 6.45
CA ALA A 220 9.43 -13.88 6.49
C ALA A 220 8.66 -15.16 6.10
N ASP A 221 7.42 -15.04 5.63
CA ASP A 221 6.54 -16.19 5.32
C ASP A 221 6.74 -16.77 3.90
N ASN A 222 7.42 -16.01 3.04
CA ASN A 222 7.71 -16.35 1.64
C ASN A 222 6.46 -16.85 0.88
N ASN A 223 5.32 -16.17 1.03
CA ASN A 223 4.04 -16.56 0.42
C ASN A 223 3.31 -15.41 -0.29
N THR A 224 3.97 -14.88 -1.32
CA THR A 224 3.41 -13.88 -2.26
C THR A 224 1.98 -14.22 -2.73
N GLY A 225 1.62 -15.51 -2.89
CA GLY A 225 0.28 -15.91 -3.33
C GLY A 225 -0.83 -15.58 -2.33
N LYS A 226 -0.59 -15.76 -1.03
CA LYS A 226 -1.55 -15.39 0.03
C LYS A 226 -1.66 -13.88 0.16
N GLU A 227 -0.53 -13.19 0.16
CA GLU A 227 -0.45 -11.72 0.29
C GLU A 227 -1.17 -11.05 -0.88
N LEU A 228 -0.94 -11.53 -2.12
CA LEU A 228 -1.67 -11.08 -3.30
C LEU A 228 -3.17 -11.14 -3.07
N LYS A 229 -3.68 -12.27 -2.55
CA LYS A 229 -5.10 -12.44 -2.29
C LYS A 229 -5.62 -11.47 -1.24
N GLN A 230 -4.86 -11.23 -0.17
CA GLN A 230 -5.23 -10.24 0.86
C GLN A 230 -5.32 -8.82 0.29
N PHE A 231 -4.32 -8.40 -0.49
CA PHE A 231 -4.33 -7.10 -1.17
C PHE A 231 -5.47 -6.99 -2.19
N GLN A 232 -5.75 -8.05 -2.96
CA GLN A 232 -6.87 -8.09 -3.91
C GLN A 232 -8.23 -7.97 -3.21
N ASP A 233 -8.44 -8.72 -2.12
CA ASP A 233 -9.71 -8.70 -1.38
C ASP A 233 -9.93 -7.35 -0.69
N TRP A 234 -8.87 -6.74 -0.15
CA TRP A 234 -8.95 -5.39 0.40
C TRP A 234 -9.19 -4.33 -0.69
N ALA A 235 -8.50 -4.41 -1.83
CA ALA A 235 -8.67 -3.48 -2.94
C ALA A 235 -10.10 -3.52 -3.50
N LYS A 236 -10.69 -4.72 -3.66
CA LYS A 236 -12.09 -4.88 -4.09
C LYS A 236 -13.07 -4.22 -3.12
N LYS A 237 -12.86 -4.37 -1.80
CA LYS A 237 -13.71 -3.75 -0.76
C LYS A 237 -13.56 -2.23 -0.70
N ASN A 238 -12.44 -1.69 -1.17
CA ASN A 238 -12.09 -0.29 -1.07
C ASN A 238 -11.97 0.40 -2.45
N ASP A 239 -12.56 -0.15 -3.51
CA ASP A 239 -12.34 0.29 -4.90
C ASP A 239 -12.62 1.78 -5.13
N SER A 240 -13.65 2.33 -4.47
CA SER A 240 -14.00 3.76 -4.54
C SER A 240 -13.04 4.68 -3.77
N LYS A 241 -12.16 4.11 -2.96
CA LYS A 241 -11.14 4.82 -2.17
C LYS A 241 -9.75 4.72 -2.79
N LEU A 242 -9.59 3.99 -3.90
CA LEU A 242 -8.31 3.84 -4.60
C LEU A 242 -8.21 4.85 -5.74
N SER A 243 -7.07 5.53 -5.82
CA SER A 243 -6.72 6.31 -7.01
C SER A 243 -6.48 5.37 -8.21
N PRO A 244 -6.57 5.86 -9.46
CA PRO A 244 -6.20 5.09 -10.65
C PRO A 244 -4.79 4.49 -10.56
N GLU A 245 -3.85 5.22 -9.98
CA GLU A 245 -2.46 4.84 -9.73
C GLU A 245 -2.39 3.65 -8.76
N ALA A 246 -3.12 3.71 -7.64
CA ALA A 246 -3.20 2.59 -6.70
C ALA A 246 -3.77 1.32 -7.35
N LYS A 247 -4.77 1.45 -8.23
CA LYS A 247 -5.30 0.32 -9.01
C LYS A 247 -4.27 -0.26 -9.97
N LYS A 248 -3.45 0.59 -10.60
CA LYS A 248 -2.36 0.12 -11.48
C LYS A 248 -1.22 -0.54 -10.72
N VAL A 249 -0.81 0.01 -9.57
CA VAL A 249 0.16 -0.62 -8.68
C VAL A 249 -0.33 -2.02 -8.27
N MET A 250 -1.61 -2.15 -7.90
CA MET A 250 -2.21 -3.46 -7.60
C MET A 250 -2.15 -4.41 -8.79
N SER A 251 -2.45 -3.94 -10.00
CA SER A 251 -2.36 -4.74 -11.23
C SER A 251 -0.91 -5.19 -11.54
N LEU A 252 0.08 -4.33 -11.33
CA LEU A 252 1.50 -4.69 -11.48
C LEU A 252 1.92 -5.73 -10.44
N PHE A 253 1.50 -5.56 -9.18
CA PHE A 253 1.77 -6.55 -8.14
C PHE A 253 1.21 -7.92 -8.54
N GLU A 254 -0.04 -7.96 -9.00
CA GLU A 254 -0.65 -9.19 -9.51
C GLU A 254 0.15 -9.82 -10.66
N GLN A 255 0.66 -9.02 -11.60
CA GLN A 255 1.48 -9.51 -12.71
C GLN A 255 2.78 -10.15 -12.21
N HIS A 256 3.53 -9.48 -11.33
CA HIS A 256 4.79 -9.99 -10.79
C HIS A 256 4.56 -11.22 -9.90
N ALA A 257 3.53 -11.19 -9.05
CA ALA A 257 3.16 -12.31 -8.20
C ALA A 257 2.77 -13.55 -9.02
N LYS A 258 1.95 -13.40 -10.07
CA LYS A 258 1.61 -14.50 -10.99
C LYS A 258 2.82 -15.07 -11.69
N LYS A 259 3.76 -14.21 -12.11
CA LYS A 259 4.99 -14.65 -12.77
C LYS A 259 5.89 -15.46 -11.83
N ALA A 260 6.02 -15.06 -10.57
CA ALA A 260 6.74 -15.83 -9.56
C ALA A 260 6.04 -17.17 -9.26
N MET A 261 4.71 -17.17 -9.11
CA MET A 261 3.95 -18.41 -8.92
C MET A 261 4.07 -19.37 -10.12
N ALA A 262 4.20 -18.84 -11.34
CA ALA A 262 4.33 -19.64 -12.56
C ALA A 262 5.71 -20.34 -12.69
N THR A 263 6.76 -19.82 -12.05
CA THR A 263 8.08 -20.47 -11.99
C THR A 263 8.16 -21.54 -10.90
N GLY A 264 7.06 -21.78 -10.17
CA GLY A 264 7.02 -22.70 -9.03
C GLY A 264 7.56 -22.09 -7.74
N ASP A 265 7.95 -20.82 -7.78
CA ASP A 265 8.38 -20.08 -6.60
C ASP A 265 7.17 -19.75 -5.75
N LYS A 266 7.28 -20.01 -4.44
CA LYS A 266 6.25 -19.61 -3.48
C LYS A 266 6.25 -18.10 -3.22
N ASP A 267 7.30 -17.40 -3.67
CA ASP A 267 7.57 -16.01 -3.34
C ASP A 267 8.24 -15.22 -4.48
N LEU A 268 8.18 -13.89 -4.39
CA LEU A 268 8.92 -13.00 -5.28
C LEU A 268 10.42 -13.12 -5.02
N SER A 269 11.17 -13.66 -5.98
CA SER A 269 12.62 -13.60 -5.96
C SER A 269 13.11 -12.15 -5.80
N ALA A 270 14.28 -11.94 -5.20
CA ALA A 270 14.87 -10.60 -5.04
C ALA A 270 14.98 -9.83 -6.38
N SER A 271 15.23 -10.56 -7.49
CA SER A 271 15.27 -9.97 -8.84
C SER A 271 13.88 -9.51 -9.29
N GLU A 272 12.84 -10.30 -9.07
CA GLU A 272 11.48 -9.94 -9.46
C GLU A 272 10.90 -8.84 -8.56
N LEU A 273 11.21 -8.87 -7.26
CA LEU A 273 10.88 -7.79 -6.32
C LEU A 273 11.52 -6.47 -6.75
N SER A 274 12.79 -6.50 -7.18
CA SER A 274 13.47 -5.31 -7.70
C SER A 274 12.83 -4.78 -8.98
N LYS A 275 12.43 -5.65 -9.91
CA LYS A 275 11.70 -5.27 -11.13
C LYS A 275 10.34 -4.66 -10.80
N MET A 276 9.59 -5.29 -9.90
CA MET A 276 8.30 -4.79 -9.42
C MET A 276 8.44 -3.40 -8.79
N GLN A 277 9.46 -3.18 -7.96
CA GLN A 277 9.73 -1.85 -7.40
C GLN A 277 10.10 -0.83 -8.49
N GLY A 278 10.84 -1.25 -9.51
CA GLY A 278 11.12 -0.44 -10.69
C GLY A 278 9.85 -0.06 -11.45
N ASP A 279 8.92 -0.99 -11.61
CA ASP A 279 7.67 -0.77 -12.32
C ASP A 279 6.67 0.04 -11.48
N PHE A 280 6.64 -0.11 -10.15
CA PHE A 280 5.90 0.77 -9.24
C PHE A 280 6.36 2.22 -9.38
N LYS A 281 7.67 2.47 -9.47
CA LYS A 281 8.21 3.82 -9.70
C LYS A 281 7.79 4.40 -11.06
N LYS A 282 7.52 3.54 -12.06
CA LYS A 282 7.04 3.96 -13.38
C LYS A 282 5.53 4.18 -13.44
N VAL A 283 4.76 3.71 -12.45
CA VAL A 283 3.31 3.94 -12.42
C VAL A 283 3.02 5.43 -12.52
N GLY A 284 3.90 6.28 -11.97
CA GLY A 284 3.75 7.73 -12.04
C GLY A 284 2.37 8.17 -11.55
N ASP A 285 1.98 9.38 -11.94
CA ASP A 285 0.60 9.81 -11.81
C ASP A 285 -0.16 9.44 -13.09
N ILE A 286 -1.11 8.51 -13.00
CA ILE A 286 -1.90 8.04 -14.13
C ILE A 286 -2.94 9.08 -14.52
N SER A 287 -3.44 9.87 -13.57
CA SER A 287 -4.34 10.98 -13.85
C SER A 287 -3.61 12.04 -14.70
N ALA A 288 -2.39 12.43 -14.32
CA ALA A 288 -1.55 13.32 -15.12
C ALA A 288 -1.23 12.71 -16.50
N ASN A 289 -0.77 11.47 -16.55
CA ASN A 289 -0.48 10.80 -17.83
C ASN A 289 -1.72 10.64 -18.71
N LYS A 290 -2.90 10.41 -18.13
CA LYS A 290 -4.17 10.34 -18.86
C LYS A 290 -4.55 11.70 -19.42
N ALA A 291 -4.43 12.77 -18.63
CA ALA A 291 -4.66 14.13 -19.09
C ALA A 291 -3.69 14.51 -20.22
N LEU A 292 -2.40 14.22 -20.07
CA LEU A 292 -1.39 14.41 -21.10
C LEU A 292 -1.68 13.58 -22.36
N SER A 293 -2.18 12.34 -22.22
CA SER A 293 -2.57 11.52 -23.37
C SER A 293 -3.78 12.07 -24.13
N LYS A 294 -4.63 12.88 -23.49
CA LYS A 294 -5.70 13.60 -24.18
C LYS A 294 -5.10 14.76 -24.98
N LEU A 295 -4.19 15.55 -24.39
CA LEU A 295 -3.45 16.61 -25.11
C LEU A 295 -2.67 16.06 -26.31
N ASP A 296 -2.10 14.86 -26.21
CA ASP A 296 -1.41 14.22 -27.34
C ASP A 296 -2.33 13.90 -28.52
N LYS A 297 -3.63 13.70 -28.27
CA LYS A 297 -4.62 13.44 -29.33
C LYS A 297 -5.15 14.71 -29.98
N GLU A 298 -5.00 15.85 -29.33
CA GLU A 298 -5.39 17.14 -29.89
C GLU A 298 -4.46 17.47 -31.06
N GLN A 299 -5.04 17.90 -32.19
CA GLN A 299 -4.26 18.28 -33.36
C GLN A 299 -3.94 19.77 -33.32
N GLY A 300 -2.69 20.13 -33.61
CA GLY A 300 -2.23 21.52 -33.67
C GLY A 300 -1.69 22.08 -32.34
N PRO A 301 -1.58 23.42 -32.23
CA PRO A 301 -1.05 24.09 -31.06
C PRO A 301 -1.95 23.95 -29.83
N ILE A 302 -1.32 23.71 -28.68
CA ILE A 302 -1.94 23.50 -27.37
C ILE A 302 -2.03 24.84 -26.65
N SER A 303 -3.26 25.18 -26.31
CA SER A 303 -3.67 26.43 -25.71
C SER A 303 -3.35 26.47 -24.20
N GLY A 304 -3.33 27.67 -23.60
CA GLY A 304 -3.27 27.84 -22.15
C GLY A 304 -4.45 27.17 -21.45
N GLU A 305 -5.65 27.23 -22.01
CA GLU A 305 -6.84 26.55 -21.49
C GLU A 305 -6.75 25.04 -21.63
N ASP A 306 -6.20 24.53 -22.73
CA ASP A 306 -6.02 23.09 -22.97
C ASP A 306 -5.08 22.53 -21.90
N LEU A 307 -3.92 23.18 -21.72
CA LEU A 307 -2.94 22.78 -20.72
C LEU A 307 -3.47 22.96 -19.29
N LEU A 308 -4.17 24.06 -18.99
CA LEU A 308 -4.77 24.29 -17.68
C LEU A 308 -5.88 23.26 -17.39
N GLY A 309 -6.67 22.88 -18.39
CA GLY A 309 -7.65 21.82 -18.32
C GLY A 309 -7.00 20.48 -18.00
N ALA A 310 -5.92 20.15 -18.70
CA ALA A 310 -5.15 18.93 -18.43
C ALA A 310 -4.54 18.93 -17.02
N ILE A 311 -3.98 20.06 -16.54
CA ILE A 311 -3.49 20.21 -15.17
C ILE A 311 -4.65 20.00 -14.18
N LYS A 312 -5.81 20.61 -14.37
CA LYS A 312 -6.99 20.37 -13.51
C LYS A 312 -7.42 18.91 -13.45
N GLU A 313 -7.40 18.21 -14.59
CA GLU A 313 -7.77 16.80 -14.65
C GLU A 313 -6.71 15.88 -14.05
N GLY A 314 -5.42 16.21 -14.21
CA GLY A 314 -4.29 15.38 -13.84
C GLY A 314 -3.64 15.69 -12.49
N VAL A 315 -4.12 16.74 -11.81
CA VAL A 315 -3.66 17.20 -10.48
C VAL A 315 -4.86 17.34 -9.52
N GLY A 316 -6.09 17.19 -10.04
CA GLY A 316 -7.33 17.44 -9.31
C GLY A 316 -7.89 16.22 -8.59
N ASP A 317 -7.27 15.04 -8.69
CA ASP A 317 -7.60 13.96 -7.77
C ASP A 317 -7.02 14.29 -6.38
N LYS A 318 -7.83 14.09 -5.35
CA LYS A 318 -7.68 14.76 -4.04
C LYS A 318 -6.56 14.17 -3.17
N ASP A 319 -5.47 13.71 -3.77
CA ASP A 319 -4.41 12.96 -3.09
C ASP A 319 -3.29 13.86 -2.53
N ASN A 320 -3.40 15.19 -2.72
CA ASN A 320 -2.47 16.23 -2.25
C ASN A 320 -1.01 16.05 -2.76
N ASN A 321 -0.74 15.29 -3.83
CA ASN A 321 0.62 15.09 -4.38
C ASN A 321 1.01 16.05 -5.51
N THR A 322 0.31 17.18 -5.58
CA THR A 322 0.27 18.18 -6.64
C THR A 322 1.58 18.91 -7.00
N THR A 323 2.74 18.55 -6.44
CA THR A 323 3.97 19.39 -6.53
C THR A 323 5.24 18.70 -7.00
N GLY A 324 5.27 17.36 -7.11
CA GLY A 324 6.49 16.64 -7.47
C GLY A 324 6.39 15.91 -8.80
N THR A 325 5.69 14.78 -8.78
CA THR A 325 5.64 13.83 -9.90
C THR A 325 4.77 14.34 -11.04
N GLU A 326 3.61 14.92 -10.73
CA GLU A 326 2.67 15.49 -11.72
C GLU A 326 3.29 16.67 -12.45
N LEU A 327 3.84 17.64 -11.72
CA LEU A 327 4.55 18.77 -12.31
C LEU A 327 5.65 18.30 -13.27
N LYS A 328 6.44 17.31 -12.86
CA LYS A 328 7.49 16.75 -13.70
C LYS A 328 6.93 16.11 -14.97
N ALA A 329 5.78 15.43 -14.90
CA ALA A 329 5.11 14.87 -16.08
C ALA A 329 4.70 15.98 -17.06
N PHE A 330 4.07 17.06 -16.58
CA PHE A 330 3.73 18.21 -17.42
C PHE A 330 4.96 18.91 -18.01
N GLN A 331 6.03 19.06 -17.24
CA GLN A 331 7.30 19.63 -17.73
C GLN A 331 7.95 18.76 -18.81
N ASP A 332 8.03 17.45 -18.59
CA ASP A 332 8.65 16.53 -19.54
C ASP A 332 7.80 16.39 -20.81
N TRP A 333 6.47 16.47 -20.70
CA TRP A 333 5.57 16.54 -21.84
C TRP A 333 5.72 17.84 -22.63
N ALA A 334 5.75 19.00 -21.96
CA ALA A 334 5.92 20.30 -22.60
C ALA A 334 7.27 20.42 -23.33
N LYS A 335 8.35 19.86 -22.77
CA LYS A 335 9.66 19.78 -23.44
C LYS A 335 9.62 18.97 -24.74
N LYS A 336 8.85 17.87 -24.77
CA LYS A 336 8.71 17.01 -25.96
C LYS A 336 7.79 17.63 -27.02
N ASN A 337 6.83 18.46 -26.61
CA ASN A 337 5.82 19.09 -27.47
C ASN A 337 6.06 20.62 -27.58
N LYS A 338 7.31 21.07 -27.51
CA LYS A 338 7.65 22.51 -27.46
C LYS A 338 7.13 23.28 -28.67
N ASP A 339 7.16 22.66 -29.83
CA ASP A 339 6.63 23.18 -31.11
C ASP A 339 5.09 23.34 -31.11
N ARG A 340 4.40 22.64 -30.21
CA ARG A 340 2.94 22.74 -30.05
C ARG A 340 2.53 23.70 -28.93
N MET A 341 3.43 24.11 -28.04
CA MET A 341 3.10 25.00 -26.93
C MET A 341 2.89 26.44 -27.42
N THR A 342 1.73 27.04 -27.11
CA THR A 342 1.58 28.50 -27.28
C THR A 342 2.26 29.26 -26.13
N PRO A 343 2.60 30.55 -26.30
CA PRO A 343 3.14 31.37 -25.21
C PRO A 343 2.25 31.39 -23.96
N GLU A 344 0.93 31.30 -24.14
CA GLU A 344 -0.05 31.27 -23.06
C GLU A 344 -0.01 29.92 -22.32
N ALA A 345 0.14 28.80 -23.04
CA ALA A 345 0.40 27.50 -22.42
C ALA A 345 1.73 27.48 -21.64
N GLU A 346 2.78 28.11 -22.15
CA GLU A 346 4.04 28.25 -21.41
C GLU A 346 3.85 29.05 -20.12
N LYS A 347 3.05 30.13 -20.15
CA LYS A 347 2.69 30.92 -18.97
C LYS A 347 1.90 30.11 -17.95
N VAL A 348 0.92 29.31 -18.39
CA VAL A 348 0.18 28.39 -17.51
C VAL A 348 1.12 27.43 -16.80
N LEU A 349 2.05 26.81 -17.54
CA LEU A 349 3.03 25.90 -16.94
C LEU A 349 3.93 26.61 -15.93
N GLN A 350 4.42 27.82 -16.24
CA GLN A 350 5.23 28.63 -15.33
C GLN A 350 4.48 28.98 -14.04
N THR A 351 3.19 29.31 -14.14
CA THR A 351 2.34 29.59 -12.97
C THR A 351 2.18 28.35 -12.10
N TYR A 352 1.99 27.18 -12.72
CA TYR A 352 1.95 25.92 -12.00
C TYR A 352 3.29 25.59 -11.31
N GLU A 353 4.42 25.75 -12.01
CA GLU A 353 5.77 25.57 -11.45
C GLU A 353 6.02 26.46 -10.23
N LYS A 354 5.62 27.73 -10.32
CA LYS A 354 5.79 28.71 -9.24
C LYS A 354 4.97 28.31 -8.00
N ALA A 355 3.71 27.92 -8.21
CA ALA A 355 2.83 27.49 -7.13
C ALA A 355 3.35 26.20 -6.46
N ALA A 356 3.78 25.22 -7.26
CA ALA A 356 4.32 23.97 -6.75
C ALA A 356 5.63 24.18 -5.97
N LYS A 357 6.50 25.06 -6.46
CA LYS A 357 7.74 25.43 -5.76
C LYS A 357 7.46 26.13 -4.42
N ALA A 358 6.45 26.99 -4.36
CA ALA A 358 6.05 27.68 -3.12
C ALA A 358 5.47 26.71 -2.08
N ALA A 359 4.75 25.68 -2.52
CA ALA A 359 4.19 24.64 -1.66
C ALA A 359 5.24 23.64 -1.15
N GLY A 360 6.32 23.41 -1.90
CA GLY A 360 7.43 22.55 -1.49
C GLY A 360 7.03 21.08 -1.37
N SER A 361 7.62 20.37 -0.40
CA SER A 361 7.41 18.93 -0.19
C SER A 361 6.02 18.55 0.33
N LYS A 362 5.21 19.54 0.74
CA LYS A 362 3.88 19.32 1.30
C LYS A 362 2.76 19.16 0.26
N GLY A 363 3.02 19.48 -1.00
CA GLY A 363 1.94 19.55 -1.99
C GLY A 363 1.20 20.89 -1.94
N LEU A 364 0.54 21.28 -3.03
CA LEU A 364 -0.51 22.29 -3.01
C LEU A 364 -1.72 21.65 -2.35
N ASP A 365 -2.15 22.21 -1.23
CA ASP A 365 -3.47 21.92 -0.69
C ASP A 365 -4.56 22.45 -1.63
N GLN A 366 -5.82 22.05 -1.40
CA GLN A 366 -6.93 22.46 -2.27
C GLN A 366 -7.00 23.99 -2.46
N LYS A 367 -6.79 24.76 -1.39
CA LYS A 367 -6.84 26.22 -1.45
C LYS A 367 -5.70 26.80 -2.30
N GLY A 368 -4.48 26.27 -2.15
CA GLY A 368 -3.33 26.65 -2.95
C GLY A 368 -3.51 26.25 -4.41
N PHE A 369 -4.07 25.08 -4.68
CA PHE A 369 -4.38 24.61 -6.02
C PHE A 369 -5.45 25.50 -6.68
N ASP A 370 -6.54 25.82 -5.99
CA ASP A 370 -7.59 26.71 -6.50
C ASP A 370 -7.03 28.12 -6.81
N ALA A 371 -6.12 28.63 -5.96
CA ALA A 371 -5.44 29.90 -6.19
C ALA A 371 -4.52 29.84 -7.42
N MET A 372 -3.75 28.76 -7.58
CA MET A 372 -2.91 28.52 -8.77
C MET A 372 -3.76 28.45 -10.04
N VAL A 373 -4.85 27.69 -10.01
CA VAL A 373 -5.80 27.57 -11.12
C VAL A 373 -6.37 28.94 -11.49
N LYS A 374 -6.75 29.75 -10.49
CA LYS A 374 -7.27 31.10 -10.71
C LYS A 374 -6.22 32.01 -11.37
N ASP A 375 -4.98 31.96 -10.92
CA ASP A 375 -3.87 32.73 -11.49
C ASP A 375 -3.54 32.26 -12.92
N ALA A 376 -3.40 30.96 -13.12
CA ALA A 376 -3.13 30.38 -14.44
C ALA A 376 -4.26 30.64 -15.44
N SER A 377 -5.52 30.71 -14.98
CA SER A 377 -6.67 31.04 -15.84
C SER A 377 -6.65 32.45 -16.42
N GLN A 378 -5.74 33.32 -15.97
CA GLN A 378 -5.50 34.63 -16.58
C GLN A 378 -4.70 34.53 -17.89
N HIS A 379 -4.10 33.37 -18.19
CA HIS A 379 -3.29 33.12 -19.39
C HIS A 379 -4.12 32.41 -20.46
N LYS A 380 -5.07 33.14 -21.03
CA LYS A 380 -6.04 32.64 -22.02
C LYS A 380 -5.54 32.74 -23.45
N THR A 381 -5.97 31.82 -24.30
CA THR A 381 -5.42 31.68 -25.66
C THR A 381 -6.19 32.44 -26.72
N PHE A 382 -7.46 32.73 -26.48
CA PHE A 382 -8.13 33.80 -27.21
C PHE A 382 -7.82 35.10 -26.49
N ARG A 383 -7.03 35.94 -27.15
CA ARG A 383 -6.51 37.16 -26.56
C ARG A 383 -7.57 38.26 -26.60
N ASP A 384 -8.60 38.13 -27.46
CA ASP A 384 -9.76 39.02 -27.46
C ASP A 384 -10.99 38.42 -26.73
N ASP A 385 -11.57 39.19 -25.81
CA ASP A 385 -12.69 38.76 -24.97
C ASP A 385 -14.01 38.66 -25.74
N SER A 386 -14.21 39.50 -26.76
CA SER A 386 -15.44 39.57 -27.53
C SER A 386 -15.50 38.41 -28.55
N VAL A 387 -14.37 38.12 -29.21
CA VAL A 387 -14.17 36.94 -30.06
C VAL A 387 -14.32 35.66 -29.26
N ARG A 388 -13.70 35.57 -28.08
CA ARG A 388 -13.88 34.39 -27.21
C ARG A 388 -15.35 34.12 -26.95
N THR A 389 -16.09 35.14 -26.50
CA THR A 389 -17.52 35.01 -26.18
C THR A 389 -18.34 34.57 -27.40
N ALA A 390 -17.96 35.04 -28.59
CA ALA A 390 -18.61 34.66 -29.84
C ALA A 390 -18.30 33.21 -30.24
N LEU A 391 -17.07 32.74 -30.07
CA LEU A 391 -16.63 31.39 -30.40
C LEU A 391 -17.15 30.35 -29.40
N GLU A 392 -17.21 30.67 -28.10
CA GLU A 392 -17.82 29.81 -27.07
C GLU A 392 -19.31 29.52 -27.38
N THR A 393 -20.00 30.48 -27.99
CA THR A 393 -21.38 30.28 -28.45
C THR A 393 -21.46 29.22 -29.57
N LEU A 394 -20.45 29.14 -30.44
CA LEU A 394 -20.37 28.10 -31.48
C LEU A 394 -20.01 26.73 -30.90
N ASP A 395 -19.20 26.69 -29.84
CA ASP A 395 -18.85 25.44 -29.17
C ASP A 395 -20.03 24.81 -28.45
N GLY A 396 -20.95 25.61 -27.90
CA GLY A 396 -22.21 25.13 -27.34
C GLY A 396 -23.17 24.52 -28.39
N LYS A 397 -22.94 24.73 -29.68
CA LYS A 397 -23.79 24.20 -30.76
C LYS A 397 -23.39 22.79 -31.16
N SER A 398 -24.31 21.84 -31.02
CA SER A 398 -24.10 20.47 -31.49
C SER A 398 -24.15 20.38 -33.02
N GLY A 399 -23.30 19.53 -33.59
CA GLY A 399 -23.28 19.27 -35.03
C GLY A 399 -22.39 20.21 -35.85
N LYS A 400 -22.74 20.38 -37.13
CA LYS A 400 -21.98 21.21 -38.07
C LYS A 400 -22.27 22.69 -37.84
N VAL A 401 -21.22 23.51 -37.97
CA VAL A 401 -21.28 24.97 -37.92
C VAL A 401 -21.45 25.48 -39.35
N SER A 402 -22.56 26.17 -39.59
CA SER A 402 -22.91 26.73 -40.90
C SER A 402 -22.19 28.05 -41.18
N ALA A 403 -22.23 28.50 -42.45
CA ALA A 403 -21.73 29.82 -42.83
C ALA A 403 -22.39 30.94 -42.00
N LYS A 404 -23.71 30.85 -41.75
CA LYS A 404 -24.45 31.80 -40.91
C LYS A 404 -23.90 31.90 -39.50
N ASP A 405 -23.66 30.74 -38.89
CA ASP A 405 -23.20 30.65 -37.50
C ASP A 405 -21.84 31.31 -37.37
N LEU A 406 -20.91 30.94 -38.25
CA LEU A 406 -19.55 31.47 -38.22
C LEU A 406 -19.51 32.97 -38.56
N THR A 407 -20.29 33.41 -39.54
CA THR A 407 -20.42 34.85 -39.88
C THR A 407 -20.96 35.65 -38.70
N THR A 408 -21.95 35.11 -37.98
CA THR A 408 -22.52 35.74 -36.79
C THR A 408 -21.48 35.87 -35.67
N ALA A 409 -20.68 34.82 -35.47
CA ALA A 409 -19.61 34.83 -34.47
C ALA A 409 -18.51 35.85 -34.83
N ILE A 410 -18.05 35.87 -36.08
CA ILE A 410 -17.08 36.86 -36.58
C ILE A 410 -17.63 38.28 -36.36
N LYS A 411 -18.84 38.55 -36.83
CA LYS A 411 -19.47 39.88 -36.70
C LYS A 411 -19.56 40.33 -35.24
N LYS A 412 -19.88 39.43 -34.32
CA LYS A 412 -19.95 39.74 -32.88
C LYS A 412 -18.56 39.97 -32.29
N GLY A 413 -17.60 39.12 -32.65
CA GLY A 413 -16.22 39.20 -32.18
C GLY A 413 -15.43 40.37 -32.74
N THR A 414 -15.87 41.00 -33.84
CA THR A 414 -15.18 42.16 -34.43
C THR A 414 -15.93 43.48 -34.22
N SER A 415 -16.87 43.53 -33.27
CA SER A 415 -17.84 44.64 -33.16
C SER A 415 -17.50 45.72 -32.14
N ASP A 416 -16.56 45.47 -31.25
CA ASP A 416 -16.09 46.45 -30.26
C ASP A 416 -15.12 47.48 -30.86
N LEU A 417 -14.71 47.28 -32.12
CA LEU A 417 -13.98 48.24 -32.95
C LEU A 417 -12.68 48.74 -32.30
N ASP A 418 -12.04 47.91 -31.48
CA ASP A 418 -10.76 48.22 -30.83
C ASP A 418 -9.56 48.25 -31.81
N GLY A 419 -9.83 47.90 -33.07
CA GLY A 419 -8.85 47.86 -34.15
C GLY A 419 -8.03 46.57 -34.17
N GLN A 420 -8.55 45.45 -33.67
CA GLN A 420 -7.88 44.14 -33.70
C GLN A 420 -8.49 43.12 -34.67
N ALA A 421 -9.50 43.51 -35.45
CA ALA A 421 -10.17 42.63 -36.42
C ALA A 421 -9.26 41.95 -37.46
N ALA A 422 -8.08 42.50 -37.79
CA ALA A 422 -7.09 41.84 -38.64
C ALA A 422 -5.92 41.22 -37.86
N GLY A 423 -5.81 41.51 -36.56
CA GLY A 423 -4.73 41.10 -35.67
C GLY A 423 -5.17 39.97 -34.75
N VAL A 424 -5.40 40.31 -33.49
CA VAL A 424 -5.72 39.33 -32.45
C VAL A 424 -7.01 38.56 -32.75
N GLU A 425 -8.09 39.26 -33.11
CA GLU A 425 -9.39 38.66 -33.32
C GLU A 425 -9.37 37.64 -34.47
N PHE A 426 -8.70 38.00 -35.56
CA PHE A 426 -8.52 37.13 -36.71
C PHE A 426 -7.69 35.89 -36.35
N ALA A 427 -6.61 36.06 -35.58
CA ALA A 427 -5.77 34.95 -35.13
C ALA A 427 -6.57 33.97 -34.26
N ASP A 428 -7.42 34.48 -33.38
CA ASP A 428 -8.30 33.70 -32.50
C ASP A 428 -9.33 32.90 -33.32
N ILE A 429 -9.97 33.54 -34.31
CA ILE A 429 -10.96 32.90 -35.18
C ILE A 429 -10.33 31.85 -36.08
N GLN A 430 -9.15 32.12 -36.65
CA GLN A 430 -8.37 31.13 -37.41
C GLN A 430 -7.96 29.94 -36.56
N LYS A 431 -7.53 30.17 -35.31
CA LYS A 431 -7.18 29.09 -34.38
C LYS A 431 -8.39 28.20 -34.11
N TRP A 432 -9.50 28.78 -33.70
CA TRP A 432 -10.72 28.02 -33.40
C TRP A 432 -11.21 27.23 -34.61
N ALA A 433 -11.16 27.84 -35.80
CA ALA A 433 -11.53 27.19 -37.05
C ALA A 433 -10.68 25.98 -37.38
N ARG A 434 -9.36 26.04 -37.14
CA ARG A 434 -8.44 24.90 -37.36
C ARG A 434 -8.76 23.76 -36.41
N GLN A 435 -9.03 24.08 -35.14
CA GLN A 435 -9.40 23.08 -34.12
C GLN A 435 -10.77 22.44 -34.39
N ASN A 436 -11.68 23.17 -35.04
CA ASN A 436 -13.04 22.73 -35.33
C ASN A 436 -13.29 22.49 -36.83
N TYR A 437 -12.26 22.26 -37.63
CA TYR A 437 -12.35 22.27 -39.10
C TYR A 437 -13.32 21.21 -39.64
N ASP A 438 -13.41 20.06 -38.96
CA ASP A 438 -14.36 19.00 -39.28
C ASP A 438 -15.81 19.36 -38.93
N ARG A 439 -16.04 20.32 -38.04
CA ARG A 439 -17.38 20.82 -37.72
C ARG A 439 -17.85 21.86 -38.74
N LEU A 440 -16.96 22.48 -39.50
CA LEU A 440 -17.33 23.51 -40.48
C LEU A 440 -17.99 22.88 -41.72
N THR A 441 -19.12 23.42 -42.16
CA THR A 441 -19.65 23.11 -43.50
C THR A 441 -18.72 23.66 -44.59
N PRO A 442 -18.79 23.16 -45.84
CA PRO A 442 -18.01 23.72 -46.94
C PRO A 442 -18.18 25.23 -47.10
N GLU A 443 -19.37 25.76 -46.84
CA GLU A 443 -19.69 27.19 -46.90
C GLU A 443 -19.08 27.95 -45.70
N ALA A 444 -19.07 27.37 -44.50
CA ALA A 444 -18.39 27.97 -43.35
C ALA A 444 -16.88 28.06 -43.55
N LYS A 445 -16.27 27.09 -44.25
CA LYS A 445 -14.85 27.18 -44.64
C LYS A 445 -14.60 28.38 -45.56
N LYS A 446 -15.50 28.63 -46.51
CA LYS A 446 -15.42 29.83 -47.37
C LYS A 446 -15.59 31.14 -46.61
N VAL A 447 -16.36 31.15 -45.52
CA VAL A 447 -16.45 32.33 -44.63
C VAL A 447 -15.08 32.67 -44.05
N LEU A 448 -14.27 31.67 -43.68
CA LEU A 448 -12.90 31.89 -43.23
C LEU A 448 -12.00 32.42 -44.33
N ASP A 449 -12.10 31.87 -45.55
CA ASP A 449 -11.33 32.34 -46.70
C ASP A 449 -11.62 33.83 -46.98
N VAL A 450 -12.88 34.23 -46.86
CA VAL A 450 -13.29 35.64 -46.99
C VAL A 450 -12.68 36.47 -45.87
N TYR A 451 -12.75 36.02 -44.61
CA TYR A 451 -12.11 36.77 -43.51
C TYR A 451 -10.60 36.92 -43.75
N GLU A 452 -9.91 35.82 -44.06
CA GLU A 452 -8.47 35.78 -44.30
C GLU A 452 -8.06 36.77 -45.40
N LYS A 453 -8.80 36.82 -46.51
CA LYS A 453 -8.59 37.82 -47.57
C LYS A 453 -8.54 39.26 -47.01
N TYR A 454 -9.55 39.66 -46.23
CA TYR A 454 -9.64 41.03 -45.70
C TYR A 454 -8.64 41.30 -44.57
N ALA A 455 -8.41 40.34 -43.68
CA ALA A 455 -7.43 40.44 -42.62
C ALA A 455 -6.01 40.56 -43.19
N THR A 456 -5.64 39.73 -44.18
CA THR A 456 -4.35 39.81 -44.86
C THR A 456 -4.18 41.12 -45.63
N GLU A 457 -5.22 41.62 -46.30
CA GLU A 457 -5.15 42.93 -46.96
C GLU A 457 -4.89 44.06 -45.95
N ALA A 458 -5.60 44.08 -44.81
CA ALA A 458 -5.36 45.05 -43.75
C ALA A 458 -3.94 44.94 -43.14
N MET A 459 -3.50 43.71 -42.83
CA MET A 459 -2.15 43.45 -42.31
C MET A 459 -1.05 43.86 -43.30
N SER A 460 -1.25 43.65 -44.61
CA SER A 460 -0.29 44.07 -45.65
C SER A 460 -0.12 45.59 -45.74
N LYS A 461 -1.13 46.34 -45.28
CA LYS A 461 -1.10 47.82 -45.16
C LYS A 461 -0.57 48.27 -43.79
N GLY A 462 -0.11 47.33 -42.95
CA GLY A 462 0.39 47.60 -41.61
C GLY A 462 -0.70 47.83 -40.55
N SER A 463 -1.95 47.50 -40.83
CA SER A 463 -3.08 47.68 -39.90
C SER A 463 -3.40 46.39 -39.15
N THR A 464 -3.63 46.49 -37.84
CA THR A 464 -4.18 45.39 -37.01
C THR A 464 -5.70 45.34 -37.05
N GLY A 465 -6.35 46.38 -37.57
CA GLY A 465 -7.80 46.46 -37.71
C GLY A 465 -8.22 46.46 -39.18
N ILE A 466 -9.37 45.87 -39.48
CA ILE A 466 -10.02 46.01 -40.79
C ILE A 466 -10.78 47.33 -40.78
N PRO A 467 -10.52 48.27 -41.73
CA PRO A 467 -11.28 49.53 -41.80
C PRO A 467 -12.78 49.27 -41.85
N THR A 468 -13.61 50.06 -41.16
CA THR A 468 -15.06 49.80 -41.02
C THR A 468 -15.76 49.59 -42.37
N SER A 469 -15.41 50.37 -43.39
CA SER A 469 -15.97 50.21 -44.74
C SER A 469 -15.58 48.88 -45.40
N GLU A 470 -14.40 48.34 -45.11
CA GLU A 470 -13.96 47.03 -45.58
C GLU A 470 -14.54 45.90 -44.72
N LEU A 471 -14.69 46.10 -43.41
CA LEU A 471 -15.34 45.16 -42.50
C LEU A 471 -16.81 44.94 -42.89
N GLU A 472 -17.54 46.00 -43.24
CA GLU A 472 -18.90 45.91 -43.76
C GLU A 472 -18.98 45.14 -45.08
N LYS A 473 -18.01 45.33 -45.98
CA LYS A 473 -17.92 44.57 -47.24
C LYS A 473 -17.63 43.10 -46.98
N MET A 474 -16.69 42.82 -46.08
CA MET A 474 -16.34 41.46 -45.64
C MET A 474 -17.57 40.74 -45.10
N VAL A 475 -18.29 41.34 -44.15
CA VAL A 475 -19.50 40.74 -43.57
C VAL A 475 -20.57 40.51 -44.64
N LYS A 476 -20.80 41.46 -45.55
CA LYS A 476 -21.74 41.28 -46.68
C LYS A 476 -21.31 40.17 -47.64
N GLU A 477 -20.01 39.95 -47.85
CA GLU A 477 -19.48 38.86 -48.67
C GLU A 477 -19.69 37.50 -47.97
N MET A 478 -19.47 37.43 -46.66
CA MET A 478 -19.74 36.25 -45.83
C MET A 478 -21.24 35.91 -45.78
N GLU A 479 -22.12 36.90 -45.60
CA GLU A 479 -23.58 36.70 -45.53
C GLU A 479 -24.15 36.11 -46.84
N LYS A 480 -23.52 36.36 -48.00
CA LYS A 480 -23.92 35.73 -49.27
C LYS A 480 -23.67 34.23 -49.31
N LEU A 481 -22.75 33.73 -48.48
CA LEU A 481 -22.44 32.30 -48.36
C LEU A 481 -23.48 31.55 -47.52
N ASP A 482 -24.35 32.26 -46.79
CA ASP A 482 -25.48 31.69 -46.04
C ASP A 482 -26.63 31.25 -46.97
N VAL A 483 -26.72 31.80 -48.18
CA VAL A 483 -27.83 31.50 -49.09
C VAL A 483 -27.61 30.13 -49.74
N VAL A 484 -28.15 29.09 -49.10
CA VAL A 484 -28.32 27.76 -49.69
C VAL A 484 -29.11 27.92 -50.99
N LYS A 485 -28.46 27.76 -52.15
CA LYS A 485 -29.19 27.46 -53.39
C LYS A 485 -29.87 26.11 -53.16
N PRO A 486 -31.22 26.02 -53.11
CA PRO A 486 -31.87 24.72 -53.05
C PRO A 486 -31.40 23.91 -54.26
N ARG A 487 -30.93 22.68 -54.03
CA ARG A 487 -30.69 21.76 -55.16
C ARG A 487 -32.02 21.67 -55.93
N PRO A 488 -32.01 21.81 -57.26
CA PRO A 488 -33.22 21.60 -58.04
C PRO A 488 -33.73 20.21 -57.71
N VAL A 489 -34.94 20.16 -57.14
CA VAL A 489 -35.66 18.91 -56.95
C VAL A 489 -36.02 18.46 -58.36
N ILE A 490 -35.31 17.45 -58.86
CA ILE A 490 -35.75 16.72 -60.05
C ILE A 490 -36.94 15.90 -59.56
N VAL A 491 -38.16 16.41 -59.76
CA VAL A 491 -39.38 15.62 -59.61
C VAL A 491 -39.42 14.69 -60.82
N ALA A 492 -39.27 13.39 -60.57
CA ALA A 492 -39.38 12.34 -61.57
C ALA A 492 -40.83 12.08 -61.96
#